data_AF-A0A819TAV2-F1
#
_entry.id   AF-A0A819TAV2-F1
#
_cell.length_a   1.000
_cell.length_b   1.000
_cell.length_c   1.000
_cell.angle_alpha   90.00
_cell.angle_beta   90.00
_cell.angle_gamma   90.00
#
_symmetry.space_group_name_H-M   'P 1'
#
loop_
_entity.id
_entity.type
_entity.pdbx_description
1 polymer ?
#
loop_
_entity_poly.entity_id
_entity_poly.type
_entity_poly.pdbx_seq_one_letter_code
_entity_poly.pdbx_strand_id
1 'polypeptide(L)'
;MENIIFIDVEDIDTMNLRILYELTSTQFNTIQFLQHLKLLPTKTSEKESCKDKCNKWYLAYLGDTGDEDSLEMEVFFSKSKLSLRQIFELMYCWAREIDSVSNLNHELRVLSSHTIVDWRNFCRDICAIYFCNNPQTIGDPDHTVEIDESAFGKRKYDKDRFIKTQWVFGGIDIDTRECFLVQVDKRGTATLLPIIEKYILPVTTIHLDEWRSNRALQNNPNYNHRTVNHFLNFVDPNTGVHTQNIQNTWMLVKKNHKKQGGFSRSLLTSYLEEFMWRQRFDGEPLKNLILQINSLYPVS
;
A
#
# COMPACT_ATOMS: atom_id res chain seq x y z
N MET A 1 -2.24 -22.46 -33.69
CA MET A 1 -2.30 -21.28 -32.81
C MET A 1 -3.27 -21.63 -31.71
N GLU A 2 -2.76 -22.04 -30.56
CA GLU A 2 -3.62 -22.24 -29.39
C GLU A 2 -4.12 -20.86 -28.94
N ASN A 3 -5.44 -20.70 -28.82
CA ASN A 3 -6.03 -19.49 -28.26
C ASN A 3 -5.61 -19.40 -26.79
N ILE A 4 -4.62 -18.56 -26.49
CA ILE A 4 -4.25 -18.25 -25.12
C ILE A 4 -5.42 -17.47 -24.51
N ILE A 5 -6.13 -18.09 -23.57
CA ILE A 5 -7.17 -17.42 -22.79
C ILE A 5 -6.43 -16.53 -21.78
N PHE A 6 -6.52 -15.21 -21.94
CA PHE A 6 -6.01 -14.26 -20.97
C PHE A 6 -7.06 -14.01 -19.87
N ILE A 7 -6.57 -13.81 -18.65
CA ILE A 7 -7.39 -13.33 -17.53
C ILE A 7 -7.44 -11.81 -17.62
N ASP A 8 -8.65 -11.25 -17.58
CA ASP A 8 -8.88 -9.81 -17.54
C ASP A 8 -8.37 -9.23 -16.21
N VAL A 9 -7.99 -7.96 -16.20
CA VAL A 9 -7.58 -7.26 -14.97
C VAL A 9 -8.69 -7.29 -13.91
N GLU A 10 -9.96 -7.34 -14.31
CA GLU A 10 -11.09 -7.45 -13.38
C GLU A 10 -11.10 -8.78 -12.60
N ASP A 11 -10.58 -9.86 -13.19
CA ASP A 11 -10.56 -11.20 -12.60
C ASP A 11 -9.17 -11.60 -12.07
N ILE A 12 -8.18 -10.70 -12.14
CA ILE A 12 -6.77 -11.06 -11.89
C ILE A 12 -6.50 -11.60 -10.48
N ASP A 13 -7.23 -11.14 -9.47
CA ASP A 13 -7.08 -11.59 -8.08
C ASP A 13 -7.69 -12.98 -7.82
N THR A 14 -8.47 -13.52 -8.77
CA THR A 14 -8.95 -14.92 -8.76
C THR A 14 -7.86 -15.92 -9.17
N MET A 15 -6.79 -15.43 -9.80
CA MET A 15 -5.67 -16.23 -10.29
C MET A 15 -4.93 -16.89 -9.12
N ASN A 16 -4.53 -18.15 -9.31
CA ASN A 16 -3.62 -18.84 -8.41
C ASN A 16 -2.26 -19.08 -9.08
N LEU A 17 -1.28 -19.57 -8.32
CA LEU A 17 0.09 -19.80 -8.82
C LEU A 17 0.16 -20.73 -10.03
N ARG A 18 -0.74 -21.73 -10.13
CA ARG A 18 -0.75 -22.64 -11.28
C ARG A 18 -1.14 -21.88 -12.55
N ILE A 19 -2.22 -21.11 -12.49
CA ILE A 19 -2.69 -20.33 -13.63
C ILE A 19 -1.64 -19.28 -14.03
N LEU A 20 -1.04 -18.61 -13.05
CA LEU A 20 0.07 -17.67 -13.28
C LEU A 20 1.20 -18.34 -14.08
N TYR A 21 1.68 -19.50 -13.65
CA TYR A 21 2.75 -20.22 -14.34
C TYR A 21 2.37 -20.72 -15.74
N GLU A 22 1.10 -21.05 -15.97
CA GLU A 22 0.58 -21.40 -17.29
C GLU A 22 0.58 -20.17 -18.21
N LEU A 23 0.07 -19.03 -17.75
CA LEU A 23 0.04 -17.74 -18.47
C LEU A 23 1.45 -17.20 -18.75
N THR A 24 2.40 -17.39 -17.84
CA THR A 24 3.79 -16.92 -17.97
C THR A 24 4.76 -18.04 -18.34
N SER A 25 4.27 -19.12 -18.96
CA SER A 25 5.05 -20.32 -19.28
C SER A 25 6.22 -20.04 -20.23
N THR A 26 6.03 -19.15 -21.20
CA THR A 26 7.05 -18.74 -22.17
C THR A 26 7.22 -17.22 -22.18
N GLN A 27 8.37 -16.74 -22.66
CA GLN A 27 8.60 -15.30 -22.79
C GLN A 27 7.55 -14.62 -23.69
N PHE A 28 7.14 -15.29 -24.76
CA PHE A 28 6.10 -14.78 -25.66
C PHE A 28 4.75 -14.65 -24.94
N ASN A 29 4.34 -15.69 -24.21
CA ASN A 29 3.08 -15.67 -23.45
C ASN A 29 3.10 -14.59 -22.37
N THR A 30 4.21 -14.43 -21.66
CA THR A 30 4.39 -13.35 -20.67
C THR A 30 4.23 -11.97 -21.30
N ILE A 31 4.86 -11.71 -22.46
CA ILE A 31 4.76 -10.41 -23.14
C ILE A 31 3.31 -10.15 -23.54
N GLN A 32 2.65 -11.09 -24.21
CA GLN A 32 1.26 -10.95 -24.63
C GLN A 32 0.32 -10.72 -23.44
N PHE A 33 0.53 -11.45 -22.34
CA PHE A 33 -0.27 -11.27 -21.13
C PHE A 33 -0.07 -9.89 -20.49
N LEU A 34 1.17 -9.41 -20.38
CA LEU A 34 1.43 -8.08 -19.83
C LEU A 34 0.94 -6.95 -20.74
N GLN A 35 0.95 -7.15 -22.07
CA GLN A 35 0.33 -6.25 -23.03
C GLN A 35 -1.19 -6.22 -22.85
N HIS A 36 -1.82 -7.37 -22.64
CA HIS A 36 -3.26 -7.47 -22.35
C HIS A 36 -3.63 -6.69 -21.07
N LEU A 37 -2.80 -6.76 -20.04
CA LEU A 37 -2.95 -5.98 -18.80
C LEU A 37 -2.56 -4.51 -18.92
N LYS A 38 -2.12 -4.05 -20.11
CA LYS A 38 -1.60 -2.70 -20.39
C LYS A 38 -0.38 -2.30 -19.56
N LEU A 39 0.39 -3.28 -19.10
CA LEU A 39 1.67 -3.08 -18.42
C LEU A 39 2.84 -2.95 -19.43
N LEU A 40 2.60 -3.28 -20.70
CA LEU A 40 3.55 -3.16 -21.80
C LEU A 40 2.85 -2.62 -23.07
N PRO A 41 3.56 -1.87 -23.93
CA PRO A 41 3.02 -1.37 -25.19
C PRO A 41 2.74 -2.51 -26.18
N THR A 42 1.73 -2.34 -27.02
CA THR A 42 1.26 -3.38 -27.97
C THR A 42 2.19 -3.58 -29.18
N LYS A 43 2.92 -2.53 -29.59
CA LYS A 43 3.87 -2.60 -30.71
C LYS A 43 5.28 -2.89 -30.21
N THR A 44 5.79 -4.10 -30.49
CA THR A 44 7.22 -4.40 -30.37
C THR A 44 7.89 -4.19 -31.73
N SER A 45 8.80 -3.21 -31.87
CA SER A 45 9.63 -3.14 -33.08
C SER A 45 10.62 -4.31 -33.07
N GLU A 46 10.46 -5.25 -33.99
CA GLU A 46 11.42 -6.32 -34.23
C GLU A 46 12.74 -5.71 -34.75
N LYS A 47 13.80 -5.78 -33.95
CA LYS A 47 15.16 -5.85 -34.50
C LYS A 47 15.72 -7.22 -34.16
N GLU A 48 15.68 -8.11 -35.15
CA GLU A 48 16.42 -9.37 -35.10
C GLU A 48 17.92 -9.09 -34.98
N SER A 49 18.53 -9.69 -33.95
CA SER A 49 19.95 -10.01 -33.78
C SER A 49 20.52 -9.45 -32.47
N CYS A 50 20.60 -10.29 -31.44
CA CYS A 50 21.88 -10.87 -31.03
C CYS A 50 21.66 -11.84 -29.86
N LYS A 51 22.35 -12.98 -29.91
CA LYS A 51 22.39 -13.99 -28.86
C LYS A 51 23.02 -13.37 -27.61
N ASP A 52 22.24 -12.96 -26.61
CA ASP A 52 22.64 -13.02 -25.19
C ASP A 52 21.52 -12.64 -24.21
N LYS A 53 21.56 -13.30 -23.05
CA LYS A 53 20.56 -13.34 -21.97
C LYS A 53 20.46 -12.01 -21.21
N CYS A 54 19.39 -11.25 -21.42
CA CYS A 54 18.66 -10.40 -20.45
C CYS A 54 17.91 -9.29 -21.20
N ASN A 55 16.59 -9.18 -20.98
CA ASN A 55 15.72 -8.00 -21.13
C ASN A 55 16.06 -6.88 -22.14
N LYS A 56 16.69 -7.17 -23.28
CA LYS A 56 17.03 -6.13 -24.26
C LYS A 56 15.86 -5.70 -25.15
N TRP A 57 14.69 -6.34 -25.00
CA TRP A 57 13.42 -5.93 -25.62
C TRP A 57 12.97 -4.53 -25.16
N TYR A 58 13.43 -4.10 -23.98
CA TYR A 58 13.06 -2.82 -23.37
C TYR A 58 13.80 -1.62 -23.99
N LEU A 59 15.01 -1.83 -24.50
CA LEU A 59 15.84 -0.76 -25.06
C LEU A 59 15.48 -0.42 -26.51
N ALA A 60 14.75 -1.28 -27.22
CA ALA A 60 14.32 -1.00 -28.59
C ALA A 60 13.24 0.12 -28.66
N TYR A 61 12.58 0.44 -27.54
CA TYR A 61 11.63 1.56 -27.43
C TYR A 61 12.28 2.86 -26.92
N LEU A 62 13.50 2.79 -26.38
CA LEU A 62 14.21 3.92 -25.76
C LEU A 62 15.23 4.59 -26.71
N GLY A 63 15.08 4.39 -28.02
CA GLY A 63 15.79 5.18 -29.04
C GLY A 63 17.31 5.19 -28.91
N ASP A 64 18.00 4.24 -29.54
CA ASP A 64 19.39 4.47 -29.97
C ASP A 64 19.38 5.26 -31.30
N THR A 65 18.70 6.40 -31.28
CA THR A 65 18.75 7.42 -32.34
C THR A 65 19.27 8.68 -31.67
N GLY A 66 20.48 9.08 -32.03
CA GLY A 66 21.17 10.25 -31.50
C GLY A 66 20.53 11.58 -31.91
N ASP A 67 19.23 11.73 -31.70
CA ASP A 67 18.48 12.98 -31.79
C ASP A 67 17.91 13.31 -30.40
N GLU A 68 18.18 14.51 -29.92
CA GLU A 68 17.89 15.00 -28.55
C GLU A 68 16.39 15.13 -28.19
N ASP A 69 15.46 14.62 -29.01
CA ASP A 69 14.02 14.83 -28.88
C ASP A 69 13.17 13.54 -28.72
N SER A 70 13.76 12.35 -28.56
CA SER A 70 12.99 11.14 -28.22
C SER A 70 12.68 11.10 -26.72
N LEU A 71 11.47 11.56 -26.34
CA LEU A 71 10.87 11.31 -25.02
C LEU A 71 10.88 9.80 -24.74
N GLU A 72 11.84 9.36 -23.93
CA GLU A 72 11.89 8.01 -23.37
C GLU A 72 10.58 7.74 -22.61
N MET A 73 9.67 6.96 -23.19
CA MET A 73 8.48 6.47 -22.48
C MET A 73 8.96 5.50 -21.40
N GLU A 74 9.14 6.01 -20.19
CA GLU A 74 9.51 5.21 -19.03
C GLU A 74 8.32 4.30 -18.67
N VAL A 75 8.47 3.01 -18.92
CA VAL A 75 7.52 1.98 -18.49
C VAL A 75 7.94 1.42 -17.13
N PHE A 76 6.99 0.93 -16.34
CA PHE A 76 7.23 0.55 -14.93
C PHE A 76 8.32 -0.52 -14.73
N PHE A 77 8.50 -1.41 -15.70
CA PHE A 77 9.51 -2.48 -15.66
C PHE A 77 10.92 -2.06 -16.11
N SER A 78 11.14 -0.76 -16.34
CA SER A 78 12.39 -0.25 -16.89
C SER A 78 13.57 -0.51 -15.97
N LYS A 79 14.77 -0.59 -16.54
CA LYS A 79 16.05 -0.69 -15.80
C LYS A 79 16.23 -1.97 -14.95
N SER A 80 15.24 -2.88 -14.94
CA SER A 80 15.32 -4.16 -14.22
C SER A 80 16.08 -5.23 -14.99
N LYS A 81 16.93 -5.97 -14.26
CA LYS A 81 17.64 -7.15 -14.77
C LYS A 81 16.83 -8.45 -14.62
N LEU A 82 15.68 -8.41 -13.92
CA LEU A 82 14.79 -9.57 -13.76
C LEU A 82 13.89 -9.75 -14.96
N SER A 83 13.68 -10.98 -15.41
CA SER A 83 12.73 -11.24 -16.50
C SER A 83 11.33 -10.71 -16.16
N LEU A 84 10.55 -10.32 -17.18
CA LEU A 84 9.16 -9.84 -17.02
C LEU A 84 8.30 -10.83 -16.20
N ARG A 85 8.53 -12.12 -16.39
CA ARG A 85 7.89 -13.18 -15.61
C ARG A 85 8.20 -13.04 -14.12
N GLN A 86 9.47 -12.95 -13.76
CA GLN A 86 9.90 -12.81 -12.37
C GLN A 86 9.36 -11.53 -11.73
N ILE A 87 9.33 -10.43 -12.47
CA ILE A 87 8.78 -9.16 -12.00
C ILE A 87 7.28 -9.31 -11.67
N PHE A 88 6.51 -9.87 -12.60
CA PHE A 88 5.07 -10.04 -12.40
C PHE A 88 4.76 -11.07 -11.30
N GLU A 89 5.54 -12.15 -11.19
CA GLU A 89 5.47 -13.10 -10.09
C GLU A 89 5.75 -12.42 -8.73
N LEU A 90 6.73 -11.50 -8.66
CA LEU A 90 6.99 -10.71 -7.45
C LEU A 90 5.82 -9.79 -7.08
N MET A 91 5.21 -9.12 -8.06
CA MET A 91 4.02 -8.30 -7.86
C MET A 91 2.85 -9.14 -7.35
N TYR A 92 2.59 -10.29 -7.97
CA TYR A 92 1.58 -11.25 -7.52
C TYR A 92 1.85 -11.71 -6.08
N CYS A 93 3.08 -12.11 -5.76
CA CYS A 93 3.45 -12.53 -4.42
C CYS A 93 3.30 -11.41 -3.39
N TRP A 94 3.61 -10.16 -3.75
CA TRP A 94 3.40 -8.99 -2.89
C TRP A 94 1.90 -8.73 -2.67
N ALA A 95 1.08 -8.82 -3.72
CA ALA A 95 -0.37 -8.63 -3.62
C ALA A 95 -1.00 -9.68 -2.68
N ARG A 96 -0.51 -10.93 -2.74
CA ARG A 96 -0.96 -12.06 -1.91
C ARG A 96 -0.32 -12.15 -0.51
N GLU A 97 0.46 -11.14 -0.10
CA GLU A 97 1.18 -11.12 1.19
C GLU A 97 2.07 -12.36 1.41
N ILE A 98 2.71 -12.86 0.34
CA ILE A 98 3.70 -13.94 0.43
C ILE A 98 5.03 -13.34 0.90
N ASP A 99 5.20 -13.31 2.22
CA ASP A 99 6.21 -12.47 2.87
C ASP A 99 7.63 -13.10 2.99
N SER A 100 7.77 -14.41 2.85
CA SER A 100 9.06 -15.10 3.05
C SER A 100 10.05 -14.82 1.91
N VAL A 101 11.03 -13.95 2.16
CA VAL A 101 12.09 -13.61 1.17
C VAL A 101 12.89 -14.85 0.78
N SER A 102 13.19 -15.76 1.71
CA SER A 102 13.90 -17.00 1.40
C SER A 102 13.10 -17.91 0.48
N ASN A 103 11.78 -18.01 0.71
CA ASN A 103 10.92 -18.82 -0.15
C ASN A 103 10.79 -18.17 -1.53
N LEU A 104 10.61 -16.85 -1.61
CA LEU A 104 10.55 -16.15 -2.89
C LEU A 104 11.86 -16.27 -3.68
N ASN A 105 13.02 -16.20 -3.02
CA ASN A 105 14.31 -16.45 -3.67
C ASN A 105 14.36 -17.86 -4.27
N HIS A 106 13.89 -18.87 -3.52
CA HIS A 106 13.85 -20.27 -3.98
C HIS A 106 12.88 -20.47 -5.15
N GLU A 107 11.62 -20.05 -4.98
CA GLU A 107 10.54 -20.27 -5.95
C GLU A 107 10.77 -19.49 -7.25
N LEU A 108 11.11 -18.20 -7.15
CA LEU A 108 11.22 -17.29 -8.30
C LEU A 108 12.64 -17.27 -8.90
N ARG A 109 13.57 -18.02 -8.30
CA ARG A 109 14.99 -18.08 -8.67
C ARG A 109 15.63 -16.69 -8.74
N VAL A 110 15.18 -15.80 -7.87
CA VAL A 110 15.79 -14.48 -7.67
C VAL A 110 16.93 -14.66 -6.68
N LEU A 111 18.16 -14.40 -7.12
CA LEU A 111 19.36 -14.70 -6.32
C LEU A 111 19.63 -13.64 -5.23
N SER A 112 19.02 -12.46 -5.35
CA SER A 112 19.29 -11.32 -4.49
C SER A 112 18.07 -10.96 -3.66
N SER A 113 18.18 -11.14 -2.34
CA SER A 113 17.18 -10.66 -1.38
C SER A 113 16.96 -9.15 -1.48
N HIS A 114 18.00 -8.37 -1.83
CA HIS A 114 17.87 -6.93 -2.05
C HIS A 114 16.91 -6.63 -3.20
N THR A 115 17.00 -7.38 -4.30
CA THR A 115 16.12 -7.18 -5.45
C THR A 115 14.65 -7.47 -5.10
N ILE A 116 14.38 -8.48 -4.27
CA ILE A 116 13.01 -8.73 -3.77
C ILE A 116 12.51 -7.56 -2.93
N VAL A 117 13.36 -7.04 -2.03
CA VAL A 117 13.02 -5.89 -1.18
C VAL A 117 12.75 -4.65 -2.04
N ASP A 118 13.55 -4.39 -3.07
CA ASP A 118 13.37 -3.26 -3.99
C ASP A 118 12.02 -3.36 -4.71
N TRP A 119 11.67 -4.52 -5.25
CA TRP A 119 10.37 -4.70 -5.91
C TRP A 119 9.17 -4.55 -4.96
N ARG A 120 9.31 -4.98 -3.70
CA ARG A 120 8.30 -4.70 -2.67
C ARG A 120 8.21 -3.21 -2.36
N ASN A 121 9.33 -2.49 -2.36
CA ASN A 121 9.34 -1.05 -2.18
C ASN A 121 8.68 -0.35 -3.37
N PHE A 122 8.94 -0.77 -4.61
CA PHE A 122 8.26 -0.21 -5.79
C PHE A 122 6.74 -0.41 -5.71
N CYS A 123 6.24 -1.58 -5.31
CA CYS A 123 4.80 -1.78 -5.12
C CYS A 123 4.24 -0.88 -4.00
N ARG A 124 5.01 -0.67 -2.93
CA ARG A 124 4.65 0.25 -1.84
C ARG A 124 4.64 1.71 -2.29
N ASP A 125 5.57 2.11 -3.15
CA ASP A 125 5.65 3.46 -3.69
C ASP A 125 4.40 3.76 -4.53
N ILE A 126 3.87 2.78 -5.28
CA ILE A 126 2.57 2.92 -5.97
C ILE A 126 1.44 3.21 -4.96
N CYS A 127 1.42 2.52 -3.81
CA CYS A 127 0.44 2.76 -2.75
C CYS A 127 0.58 4.17 -2.14
N ALA A 128 1.80 4.64 -1.92
CA ALA A 128 2.07 5.98 -1.41
C ALA A 128 1.63 7.06 -2.42
N ILE A 129 1.99 6.90 -3.69
CA ILE A 129 1.61 7.82 -4.78
C ILE A 129 0.09 7.89 -4.93
N TYR A 130 -0.64 6.78 -4.74
CA TYR A 130 -2.09 6.79 -4.74
C TYR A 130 -2.65 7.83 -3.76
N PHE A 131 -2.17 7.89 -2.52
CA PHE A 131 -2.63 8.87 -1.53
C PHE A 131 -2.12 10.29 -1.77
N CYS A 132 -1.00 10.46 -2.46
CA CYS A 132 -0.57 11.78 -2.94
C CYS A 132 -1.56 12.35 -3.98
N ASN A 133 -2.02 11.50 -4.90
CA ASN A 133 -2.92 11.89 -5.99
C ASN A 133 -4.40 11.89 -5.60
N ASN A 134 -4.75 11.13 -4.55
CA ASN A 134 -6.12 10.98 -4.06
C ASN A 134 -6.13 11.28 -2.55
N PRO A 135 -6.14 12.57 -2.16
CA PRO A 135 -6.25 12.95 -0.76
C PRO A 135 -7.50 12.31 -0.13
N GLN A 136 -7.29 11.51 0.92
CA GLN A 136 -8.36 10.79 1.57
C GLN A 136 -9.05 11.66 2.64
N THR A 137 -10.37 11.56 2.69
CA THR A 137 -11.21 11.98 3.81
C THR A 137 -12.21 10.86 4.10
N ILE A 138 -12.49 10.60 5.38
CA ILE A 138 -13.40 9.55 5.85
C ILE A 138 -14.54 10.16 6.67
N GLY A 139 -15.52 9.34 7.03
CA GLY A 139 -16.72 9.78 7.74
C GLY A 139 -17.76 10.38 6.79
N ASP A 140 -18.92 10.68 7.35
CA ASP A 140 -20.11 11.24 6.73
C ASP A 140 -21.02 11.72 7.89
N PRO A 141 -21.95 12.68 7.71
CA PRO A 141 -22.98 13.03 8.68
C PRO A 141 -23.60 11.87 9.49
N ASP A 142 -23.83 10.71 8.88
CA ASP A 142 -24.43 9.54 9.54
C ASP A 142 -23.40 8.49 10.00
N HIS A 143 -22.10 8.72 9.77
CA HIS A 143 -21.04 7.79 10.14
C HIS A 143 -20.44 8.10 11.51
N THR A 144 -19.75 7.09 12.05
CA THR A 144 -18.93 7.23 13.24
C THR A 144 -17.46 6.93 12.95
N VAL A 145 -16.58 7.88 13.29
CA VAL A 145 -15.12 7.71 13.21
C VAL A 145 -14.53 7.57 14.61
N GLU A 146 -13.89 6.44 14.87
CA GLU A 146 -13.10 6.23 16.08
C GLU A 146 -11.67 6.74 15.87
N ILE A 147 -11.17 7.65 16.72
CA ILE A 147 -9.80 8.19 16.67
C ILE A 147 -8.98 7.83 17.91
N ASP A 148 -7.68 7.63 17.73
CA ASP A 148 -6.74 7.33 18.82
C ASP A 148 -5.29 7.60 18.39
N GLU A 149 -4.36 7.68 19.35
CA GLU A 149 -2.92 7.74 19.12
C GLU A 149 -2.21 6.45 19.52
N SER A 150 -1.28 6.00 18.69
CA SER A 150 -0.44 4.83 19.01
C SER A 150 1.05 5.12 18.95
N ALA A 151 1.76 4.60 19.94
CA ALA A 151 3.22 4.61 19.97
C ALA A 151 3.81 3.42 19.19
N PHE A 152 4.77 3.72 18.32
CA PHE A 152 5.62 2.77 17.59
C PHE A 152 7.06 2.86 18.09
N GLY A 153 7.77 1.72 18.10
CA GLY A 153 9.17 1.66 18.58
C GLY A 153 9.31 1.72 20.11
N LYS A 154 8.49 0.97 20.85
CA LYS A 154 8.56 0.89 22.32
C LYS A 154 9.74 0.00 22.75
N ARG A 155 10.44 0.38 23.83
CA ARG A 155 11.50 -0.44 24.44
C ARG A 155 10.96 -1.82 24.83
N LYS A 156 11.78 -2.87 24.67
CA LYS A 156 11.55 -4.13 25.36
C LYS A 156 12.08 -3.98 26.80
N TYR A 157 11.18 -4.07 27.79
CA TYR A 157 11.52 -4.05 29.23
C TYR A 157 12.30 -2.85 29.77
N ASP A 158 12.23 -1.68 29.11
CA ASP A 158 12.97 -0.48 29.50
C ASP A 158 14.52 -0.62 29.59
N LYS A 159 15.09 -1.73 29.13
CA LYS A 159 16.51 -2.12 29.35
C LYS A 159 17.40 -2.06 28.10
N ASP A 160 16.83 -1.81 26.92
CA ASP A 160 17.55 -1.83 25.63
C ASP A 160 17.81 -0.42 25.03
N ARG A 161 18.59 -0.40 23.92
CA ARG A 161 19.00 0.79 23.14
C ARG A 161 17.86 1.81 23.01
N PHE A 162 18.15 3.09 23.28
CA PHE A 162 17.20 4.19 23.12
C PHE A 162 16.68 4.26 21.68
N ILE A 163 15.43 3.85 21.47
CA ILE A 163 14.68 4.07 20.23
C ILE A 163 13.73 5.22 20.51
N LYS A 164 13.85 6.32 19.74
CA LYS A 164 12.89 7.43 19.80
C LYS A 164 11.52 6.91 19.37
N THR A 165 10.55 6.95 20.27
CA THR A 165 9.16 6.58 19.98
C THR A 165 8.61 7.45 18.85
N GLN A 166 8.04 6.82 17.83
CA GLN A 166 7.26 7.49 16.79
C GLN A 166 5.80 7.42 17.17
N TRP A 167 5.11 8.56 17.14
CA TRP A 167 3.67 8.59 17.37
C TRP A 167 2.95 8.60 16.04
N VAL A 168 1.86 7.85 15.97
CA VAL A 168 0.93 7.85 14.85
C VAL A 168 -0.44 8.21 15.42
N PHE A 169 -1.08 9.19 14.81
CA PHE A 169 -2.48 9.49 15.05
C PHE A 169 -3.30 8.89 13.92
N GLY A 170 -4.43 8.28 14.25
CA GLY A 170 -5.27 7.66 13.24
C GLY A 170 -6.73 7.68 13.61
N GLY A 171 -7.54 7.46 12.58
CA GLY A 171 -8.98 7.29 12.70
C GLY A 171 -9.47 6.21 11.77
N ILE A 172 -10.50 5.48 12.20
CA ILE A 172 -11.22 4.50 11.39
C ILE A 172 -12.70 4.85 11.38
N ASP A 173 -13.26 4.92 10.19
CA ASP A 173 -14.70 4.97 9.97
C ASP A 173 -15.26 3.56 10.19
N ILE A 174 -16.14 3.40 11.18
CA ILE A 174 -16.65 2.08 11.56
C ILE A 174 -17.55 1.50 10.47
N ASP A 175 -18.19 2.37 9.69
CA ASP A 175 -19.21 2.04 8.71
C ASP A 175 -18.56 1.59 7.40
N THR A 176 -17.54 2.33 6.94
CA THR A 176 -16.82 2.01 5.68
C THR A 176 -15.59 1.14 5.90
N ARG A 177 -15.10 1.02 7.14
CA ARG A 177 -13.81 0.44 7.50
C ARG A 177 -12.61 1.18 6.91
N GLU A 178 -12.78 2.35 6.29
CA GLU A 178 -11.65 3.15 5.82
C GLU A 178 -10.92 3.80 6.99
N CYS A 179 -9.60 3.96 6.90
CA CYS A 179 -8.82 4.57 7.97
C CYS A 179 -7.77 5.54 7.44
N PHE A 180 -7.45 6.56 8.22
CA PHE A 180 -6.27 7.40 8.03
C PHE A 180 -5.26 7.13 9.16
N LEU A 181 -3.97 7.09 8.83
CA LEU A 181 -2.87 6.86 9.76
C LEU A 181 -1.74 7.84 9.44
N VAL A 182 -1.48 8.78 10.33
CA VAL A 182 -0.55 9.89 10.10
C VAL A 182 0.51 9.93 11.19
N GLN A 183 1.78 9.90 10.79
CA GLN A 183 2.87 10.10 11.74
C GLN A 183 2.85 11.54 12.28
N VAL A 184 2.95 11.69 13.61
CA VAL A 184 2.94 12.98 14.30
C VAL A 184 4.12 13.09 15.26
N ASP A 185 4.72 14.27 15.36
CA ASP A 185 5.79 14.53 16.34
C ASP A 185 5.22 14.87 17.73
N LYS A 186 4.06 15.53 17.77
CA LYS A 186 3.37 15.98 18.97
C LYS A 186 1.92 15.55 18.93
N ARG A 187 1.35 15.23 20.10
CA ARG A 187 -0.05 14.79 20.29
C ARG A 187 -0.93 15.87 20.93
N GLY A 188 -0.51 17.13 20.81
CA GLY A 188 -1.29 18.25 21.33
C GLY A 188 -2.45 18.58 20.40
N THR A 189 -3.48 19.22 20.92
CA THR A 189 -4.65 19.66 20.14
C THR A 189 -4.27 20.49 18.92
N ALA A 190 -3.26 21.37 19.04
CA ALA A 190 -2.75 22.19 17.93
C ALA A 190 -2.20 21.36 16.75
N THR A 191 -1.82 20.10 16.98
CA THR A 191 -1.39 19.17 15.93
C THR A 191 -2.54 18.28 15.46
N LEU A 192 -3.38 17.80 16.37
CA LEU A 192 -4.43 16.84 16.03
C LEU A 192 -5.65 17.47 15.35
N LEU A 193 -6.05 18.68 15.76
CA LEU A 193 -7.25 19.35 15.21
C LEU A 193 -7.13 19.59 13.69
N PRO A 194 -6.03 20.13 13.14
CA PRO A 194 -5.88 20.26 11.68
C PRO A 194 -5.88 18.91 10.95
N ILE A 195 -5.43 17.83 11.60
CA ILE A 195 -5.46 16.49 11.01
C ILE A 195 -6.90 15.97 10.98
N ILE A 196 -7.66 16.14 12.07
CA ILE A 196 -9.10 15.82 12.11
C ILE A 196 -9.84 16.57 11.00
N GLU A 197 -9.62 17.88 10.88
CA GLU A 197 -10.27 18.72 9.86
C GLU A 197 -9.88 18.37 8.42
N LYS A 198 -8.67 17.82 8.23
CA LYS A 198 -8.22 17.34 6.92
C LYS A 198 -8.82 15.99 6.54
N TYR A 199 -8.92 15.07 7.50
CA TYR A 199 -9.22 13.66 7.22
C TYR A 199 -10.63 13.21 7.61
N ILE A 200 -11.40 14.01 8.36
CA ILE A 200 -12.76 13.64 8.78
C ILE A 200 -13.75 14.70 8.28
N LEU A 201 -14.79 14.25 7.55
CA LEU A 201 -15.83 15.13 7.05
C LEU A 201 -16.59 15.81 8.19
N PRO A 202 -16.96 17.09 8.08
CA PRO A 202 -17.79 17.77 9.07
C PRO A 202 -19.11 17.03 9.34
N VAL A 203 -19.69 17.27 10.51
CA VAL A 203 -20.94 16.66 11.03
C VAL A 203 -20.79 15.18 11.42
N THR A 204 -19.71 14.50 11.00
CA THR A 204 -19.38 13.14 11.44
C THR A 204 -19.35 13.00 12.96
N THR A 205 -19.82 11.86 13.46
CA THR A 205 -19.68 11.51 14.88
C THR A 205 -18.27 11.00 15.17
N ILE A 206 -17.54 11.64 16.07
CA ILE A 206 -16.18 11.24 16.47
C ILE A 206 -16.23 10.57 17.84
N HIS A 207 -15.77 9.31 17.89
CA HIS A 207 -15.53 8.56 19.12
C HIS A 207 -14.06 8.63 19.52
N LEU A 208 -13.78 8.96 20.78
CA LEU A 208 -12.41 9.08 21.29
C LEU A 208 -12.29 8.76 22.78
N ASP A 209 -11.11 8.32 23.22
CA ASP A 209 -10.83 8.04 24.63
C ASP A 209 -10.71 9.34 25.46
N GLU A 210 -11.25 9.30 26.68
CA GLU A 210 -11.30 10.43 27.59
C GLU A 210 -9.95 10.63 28.31
N TRP A 211 -9.08 11.48 27.74
CA TRP A 211 -7.85 11.97 28.40
C TRP A 211 -7.73 13.51 28.33
N ARG A 212 -6.93 14.10 29.23
CA ARG A 212 -6.89 15.54 29.57
C ARG A 212 -6.66 16.54 28.42
N SER A 213 -6.13 16.17 27.26
CA SER A 213 -5.89 17.11 26.14
C SER A 213 -7.11 17.34 25.23
N ASN A 214 -8.27 16.80 25.58
CA ASN A 214 -9.36 16.60 24.63
C ASN A 214 -10.49 17.64 24.69
N ARG A 215 -10.54 18.55 25.67
CA ARG A 215 -11.65 19.54 25.77
C ARG A 215 -11.76 20.44 24.54
N ALA A 216 -10.62 20.87 24.01
CA ALA A 216 -10.61 21.74 22.83
C ALA A 216 -11.00 20.99 21.53
N LEU A 217 -10.79 19.66 21.48
CA LEU A 217 -11.31 18.83 20.40
C LEU A 217 -12.82 18.64 20.57
N GLN A 218 -13.29 18.27 21.77
CA GLN A 218 -14.71 18.08 22.09
C GLN A 218 -15.58 19.33 21.85
N ASN A 219 -15.00 20.52 21.96
CA ASN A 219 -15.68 21.78 21.73
C ASN A 219 -15.67 22.22 20.26
N ASN A 220 -15.14 21.42 19.33
CA ASN A 220 -15.17 21.76 17.90
C ASN A 220 -16.62 21.64 17.39
N PRO A 221 -17.26 22.76 16.97
CA PRO A 221 -18.65 22.74 16.54
C PRO A 221 -18.87 22.02 15.21
N ASN A 222 -17.80 21.70 14.48
CA ASN A 222 -17.89 21.01 13.20
C ASN A 222 -18.18 19.51 13.35
N TYR A 223 -18.12 18.92 14.54
CA TYR A 223 -18.25 17.48 14.75
C TYR A 223 -19.14 17.14 15.94
N ASN A 224 -19.76 15.97 15.88
CA ASN A 224 -20.48 15.41 17.01
C ASN A 224 -19.51 14.56 17.84
N HIS A 225 -19.17 14.97 19.06
CA HIS A 225 -18.19 14.24 19.88
C HIS A 225 -18.86 13.31 20.88
N ARG A 226 -18.34 12.08 20.99
CA ARG A 226 -18.68 11.14 22.06
C ARG A 226 -17.42 10.53 22.64
N THR A 227 -17.35 10.46 23.97
CA THR A 227 -16.17 9.94 24.67
C THR A 227 -16.49 8.71 25.47
N VAL A 228 -15.51 7.82 25.59
CA VAL A 228 -15.53 6.72 26.54
C VAL A 228 -14.36 6.91 27.52
N ASN A 229 -14.61 6.64 28.79
CA ASN A 229 -13.58 6.70 29.82
C ASN A 229 -13.00 5.30 30.05
N HIS A 230 -11.87 4.97 29.40
CA HIS A 230 -11.26 3.65 29.54
C HIS A 230 -10.66 3.36 30.94
N PHE A 231 -10.58 4.35 31.85
CA PHE A 231 -10.27 4.04 33.25
C PHE A 231 -11.44 3.39 33.99
N LEU A 232 -12.67 3.67 33.55
CA LEU A 232 -13.89 3.21 34.22
C LEU A 232 -14.52 2.04 33.48
N ASN A 233 -14.62 2.11 32.15
CA ASN A 233 -15.32 1.12 31.35
C ASN A 233 -14.68 0.94 29.96
N PHE A 234 -14.68 -0.29 29.43
CA PHE A 234 -14.27 -0.57 28.04
C PHE A 234 -15.31 -0.15 27.00
N VAL A 235 -16.58 -0.14 27.40
CA VAL A 235 -17.73 0.37 26.65
C VAL A 235 -18.51 1.24 27.62
N ASP A 236 -18.84 2.46 27.23
CA ASP A 236 -19.66 3.33 28.07
C ASP A 236 -21.05 2.70 28.28
N PRO A 237 -21.46 2.40 29.52
CA PRO A 237 -22.68 1.63 29.78
C PRO A 237 -23.97 2.41 29.48
N ASN A 238 -23.91 3.74 29.39
CA ASN A 238 -25.07 4.59 29.16
C ASN A 238 -25.26 4.91 27.68
N THR A 239 -24.16 5.09 26.96
CA THR A 239 -24.13 5.56 25.56
C THR A 239 -23.73 4.47 24.57
N GLY A 240 -23.15 3.36 25.04
CA GLY A 240 -22.63 2.28 24.20
C GLY A 240 -21.32 2.60 23.48
N VAL A 241 -20.73 3.78 23.73
CA VAL A 241 -19.54 4.28 23.03
C VAL A 241 -18.31 3.43 23.38
N HIS A 242 -17.52 3.10 22.36
CA HIS A 242 -16.23 2.44 22.51
C HIS A 242 -15.27 2.86 21.39
N THR A 243 -13.98 2.52 21.55
CA THR A 243 -12.91 2.75 20.56
C THR A 243 -12.21 1.45 20.16
N GLN A 244 -12.95 0.34 20.13
CA GLN A 244 -12.38 -0.99 19.90
C GLN A 244 -11.89 -1.19 18.47
N ASN A 245 -12.52 -0.55 17.48
CA ASN A 245 -12.14 -0.70 16.07
C ASN A 245 -10.79 -0.04 15.80
N ILE A 246 -10.54 1.15 16.33
CA ILE A 246 -9.24 1.81 16.18
C ILE A 246 -8.15 1.05 16.96
N GLN A 247 -8.46 0.50 18.13
CA GLN A 247 -7.53 -0.38 18.87
C GLN A 247 -7.18 -1.66 18.09
N ASN A 248 -8.18 -2.29 17.46
CA ASN A 248 -7.96 -3.45 16.59
C ASN A 248 -7.11 -3.08 15.37
N THR A 249 -7.35 -1.92 14.78
CA THR A 249 -6.54 -1.38 13.66
C THR A 249 -5.07 -1.24 14.08
N TRP A 250 -4.80 -0.67 15.27
CA TRP A 250 -3.43 -0.61 15.80
C TRP A 250 -2.78 -1.97 16.00
N MET A 251 -3.54 -2.98 16.43
CA MET A 251 -3.02 -4.35 16.53
C MET A 251 -2.59 -4.89 15.17
N LEU A 252 -3.41 -4.69 14.13
CA LEU A 252 -3.11 -5.15 12.77
C LEU A 252 -1.89 -4.43 12.19
N VAL A 253 -1.83 -3.10 12.27
CA VAL A 253 -0.67 -2.30 11.79
C VAL A 253 0.62 -2.77 12.48
N LYS A 254 0.59 -2.97 13.81
CA LYS A 254 1.77 -3.43 14.57
C LYS A 254 2.14 -4.88 14.28
N LYS A 255 1.16 -5.74 13.96
CA LYS A 255 1.41 -7.12 13.55
C LYS A 255 2.14 -7.15 12.20
N ASN A 256 1.67 -6.38 11.22
CA ASN A 256 2.31 -6.26 9.91
C ASN A 256 3.72 -5.67 10.02
N HIS A 257 3.90 -4.63 10.86
CA HIS A 257 5.22 -4.09 11.18
C HIS A 257 6.20 -5.15 11.70
N LYS A 258 5.74 -6.06 12.58
CA LYS A 258 6.60 -7.13 13.12
C LYS A 258 6.90 -8.23 12.09
N LYS A 259 5.92 -8.64 11.29
CA LYS A 259 6.10 -9.66 10.23
C LYS A 259 7.25 -9.30 9.29
N GLN A 260 7.39 -8.02 8.99
CA GLN A 260 8.36 -7.52 8.02
C GLN A 260 9.72 -7.16 8.66
N GLY A 261 10.00 -7.62 9.89
CA GLY A 261 11.29 -7.44 10.56
C GLY A 261 11.47 -6.07 11.24
N GLY A 262 10.42 -5.26 11.27
CA GLY A 262 10.47 -3.85 11.71
C GLY A 262 11.01 -2.92 10.62
N PHE A 263 10.53 -1.68 10.60
CA PHE A 263 10.91 -0.72 9.57
C PHE A 263 11.97 0.24 10.04
N SER A 264 12.80 0.72 9.11
CA SER A 264 13.54 1.97 9.34
C SER A 264 12.53 3.07 9.64
N ARG A 265 12.88 3.95 10.57
CA ARG A 265 12.03 5.09 10.96
C ARG A 265 11.60 5.93 9.77
N SER A 266 12.45 6.03 8.76
CA SER A 266 12.19 6.78 7.52
C SER A 266 11.06 6.19 6.66
N LEU A 267 10.78 4.89 6.80
CA LEU A 267 9.80 4.19 5.96
C LEU A 267 8.43 4.09 6.62
N LEU A 268 8.29 4.47 7.90
CA LEU A 268 7.03 4.31 8.64
C LEU A 268 5.83 4.85 7.87
N THR A 269 5.92 6.05 7.29
CA THR A 269 4.86 6.65 6.47
C THR A 269 4.45 5.74 5.32
N SER A 270 5.39 5.30 4.47
CA SER A 270 5.09 4.43 3.33
C SER A 270 4.43 3.11 3.74
N TYR A 271 4.76 2.59 4.93
CA TYR A 271 4.13 1.38 5.46
C TYR A 271 2.73 1.60 6.02
N LEU A 272 2.48 2.78 6.60
CA LEU A 272 1.13 3.18 6.98
C LEU A 272 0.27 3.37 5.72
N GLU A 273 0.82 3.96 4.66
CA GLU A 273 0.17 4.10 3.36
C GLU A 273 -0.10 2.73 2.72
N GLU A 274 0.85 1.80 2.71
CA GLU A 274 0.59 0.42 2.25
C GLU A 274 -0.58 -0.22 3.01
N PHE A 275 -0.60 -0.05 4.34
CA PHE A 275 -1.65 -0.60 5.18
C PHE A 275 -3.02 -0.01 4.84
N MET A 276 -3.13 1.32 4.76
CA MET A 276 -4.36 2.02 4.38
C MET A 276 -4.82 1.61 2.99
N TRP A 277 -3.88 1.49 2.04
CA TRP A 277 -4.14 1.08 0.67
C TRP A 277 -4.71 -0.34 0.60
N ARG A 278 -4.09 -1.30 1.29
CA ARG A 278 -4.58 -2.68 1.34
C ARG A 278 -5.95 -2.80 1.99
N GLN A 279 -6.22 -1.98 3.02
CA GLN A 279 -7.53 -1.97 3.68
C GLN A 279 -8.61 -1.37 2.77
N ARG A 280 -8.28 -0.35 1.98
CA ARG A 280 -9.18 0.27 1.01
C ARG A 280 -9.51 -0.66 -0.17
N PHE A 281 -8.51 -1.39 -0.67
CA PHE A 281 -8.63 -2.28 -1.82
C PHE A 281 -8.64 -3.75 -1.41
N ASP A 282 -9.20 -4.05 -0.23
CA ASP A 282 -9.24 -5.40 0.30
C ASP A 282 -9.95 -6.34 -0.70
N GLY A 283 -9.42 -7.55 -0.85
CA GLY A 283 -9.89 -8.53 -1.83
C GLY A 283 -9.36 -8.36 -3.27
N GLU A 284 -8.96 -7.16 -3.69
CA GLU A 284 -8.49 -6.88 -5.07
C GLU A 284 -7.12 -6.17 -5.14
N PRO A 285 -6.07 -6.61 -4.40
CA PRO A 285 -4.79 -5.91 -4.36
C PRO A 285 -3.98 -5.98 -5.66
N LEU A 286 -4.04 -7.07 -6.43
CA LEU A 286 -3.25 -7.14 -7.67
C LEU A 286 -3.88 -6.28 -8.76
N LYS A 287 -5.21 -6.34 -8.90
CA LYS A 287 -5.99 -5.49 -9.80
C LYS A 287 -5.70 -4.02 -9.57
N ASN A 288 -5.87 -3.55 -8.34
CA ASN A 288 -5.69 -2.13 -8.02
C ASN A 288 -4.24 -1.68 -8.19
N LEU A 289 -3.26 -2.54 -7.89
CA LEU A 289 -1.85 -2.25 -8.17
C LEU A 289 -1.62 -2.05 -9.69
N ILE A 290 -2.15 -2.96 -10.53
CA ILE A 290 -2.02 -2.89 -11.99
C ILE A 290 -2.69 -1.63 -12.53
N LEU A 291 -3.93 -1.33 -12.11
CA LEU A 291 -4.64 -0.14 -12.57
C LEU A 291 -3.90 1.15 -12.22
N GLN A 292 -3.29 1.22 -11.04
CA GLN A 292 -2.52 2.39 -10.62
C GLN A 292 -1.18 2.50 -11.34
N ILE A 293 -0.51 1.38 -11.62
CA ILE A 293 0.67 1.37 -12.50
C ILE A 293 0.28 1.88 -13.89
N ASN A 294 -0.81 1.39 -14.47
CA ASN A 294 -1.28 1.81 -15.79
C ASN A 294 -1.61 3.31 -15.83
N SER A 295 -2.10 3.89 -14.73
CA SER A 295 -2.35 5.32 -14.62
C SER A 295 -1.08 6.15 -14.51
N LEU A 296 -0.03 5.63 -13.87
CA LEU A 296 1.24 6.34 -13.64
C LEU A 296 2.22 6.19 -14.80
N TYR A 297 2.16 5.05 -15.49
CA TYR A 297 3.04 4.67 -16.60
C TYR A 297 2.19 4.25 -17.80
N PRO A 298 1.42 5.17 -18.41
CA PRO A 298 0.52 4.84 -19.51
C PRO A 298 1.30 4.35 -20.73
N VAL A 299 0.86 3.24 -21.30
CA VAL A 299 1.43 2.66 -22.53
C VAL A 299 0.48 2.87 -23.72
N SER A 300 1.06 3.15 -24.88
CA SER A 300 0.37 3.31 -26.17
C SER A 300 0.16 1.99 -26.90
#